data_AF-A0A2E3PFZ0-F1
#
_entry.id   AF-A0A2E3PFZ0-F1
#
_cell.length_a   1.000
_cell.length_b   1.000
_cell.length_c   1.000
_cell.angle_alpha   90.00
_cell.angle_beta   90.00
_cell.angle_gamma   90.00
#
_symmetry.space_group_name_H-M   'P 1'
#
loop_
_entity.id
_entity.type
_entity.pdbx_description
1 polymer ?
#
loop_
_entity_poly.entity_id
_entity_poly.type
_entity_poly.pdbx_seq_one_letter_code
_entity_poly.pdbx_strand_id
1 'polypeptide(L)'
;MSHSVVISWPGGEHRFALPLGRLRALQGTTNAGPEEIFNRFRTGTWRADDVLETLRHGLIGGGMEQEEAGPLIARIGEQHGLIDLKLAAYKVIGAALFNPDDDRVGKDEGAGTAPPENGGSAGSTDTGP
;
A
#
# COMPACT_ATOMS: atom_id res chain seq x y z
N MET A 1 -5.71 -1.65 12.00
CA MET A 1 -6.41 -0.96 10.90
C MET A 1 -5.91 -1.54 9.59
N SER A 2 -6.77 -1.80 8.61
CA SER A 2 -6.33 -2.23 7.27
C SER A 2 -6.52 -1.06 6.32
N HIS A 3 -5.44 -0.56 5.74
CA HIS A 3 -5.51 0.48 4.72
C HIS A 3 -6.13 -0.11 3.44
N SER A 4 -6.98 0.67 2.78
CA SER A 4 -7.64 0.29 1.54
C SER A 4 -7.39 1.34 0.47
N VAL A 5 -7.33 0.91 -0.79
CA VAL A 5 -7.17 1.78 -1.95
C VAL A 5 -8.25 1.45 -2.98
N VAL A 6 -8.84 2.48 -3.58
CA VAL A 6 -9.74 2.31 -4.74
C VAL A 6 -8.92 2.52 -6.00
N ILE A 7 -8.96 1.56 -6.92
CA ILE A 7 -8.16 1.58 -8.15
C ILE A 7 -9.09 1.30 -9.32
N SER A 8 -9.01 2.14 -10.36
CA SER A 8 -9.51 1.82 -11.70
C SER A 8 -8.40 1.08 -12.48
N TRP A 9 -8.68 -0.13 -12.93
CA TRP A 9 -7.74 -1.05 -13.58
C TRP A 9 -8.49 -1.89 -14.65
N PRO A 10 -7.82 -2.77 -15.43
CA PRO A 10 -8.50 -3.54 -16.47
C PRO A 10 -9.73 -4.34 -16.02
N GLY A 11 -9.79 -4.77 -14.76
CA GLY A 11 -10.96 -5.44 -14.17
C GLY A 11 -12.10 -4.52 -13.71
N GLY A 12 -12.03 -3.23 -13.98
CA GLY A 12 -12.99 -2.21 -13.55
C GLY A 12 -12.47 -1.35 -12.40
N GLU A 13 -13.38 -0.68 -11.69
CA GLU A 13 -13.05 0.06 -10.48
C GLU A 13 -13.40 -0.77 -9.25
N HIS A 14 -12.42 -1.01 -8.39
CA HIS A 14 -12.61 -1.84 -7.20
C HIS A 14 -11.86 -1.27 -5.99
N ARG A 15 -12.40 -1.55 -4.81
CA ARG A 15 -11.68 -1.37 -3.55
C ARG A 15 -10.80 -2.58 -3.31
N PHE A 16 -9.56 -2.33 -2.94
CA PHE A 16 -8.59 -3.34 -2.52
C PHE A 16 -8.13 -3.06 -1.10
N ALA A 17 -7.91 -4.11 -0.33
CA ALA A 17 -7.20 -4.03 0.94
C ALA A 17 -6.49 -5.35 1.24
N LEU A 18 -5.37 -5.29 1.95
CA LEU A 18 -4.67 -6.48 2.44
C LEU A 18 -4.64 -6.46 3.97
N PRO A 19 -5.76 -6.76 4.65
CA PRO A 19 -5.74 -6.95 6.10
C PRO A 19 -4.76 -8.07 6.46
N LEU A 20 -4.25 -8.08 7.69
CA LEU A 20 -3.17 -8.98 8.12
C LEU A 20 -3.39 -10.46 7.74
N GLY A 21 -4.63 -10.97 7.84
CA GLY A 21 -4.95 -12.33 7.41
C GLY A 21 -4.76 -12.58 5.92
N ARG A 22 -5.16 -11.62 5.06
CA ARG A 22 -4.95 -11.70 3.60
C ARG A 22 -3.49 -11.50 3.24
N LEU A 23 -2.78 -10.60 3.92
CA LEU A 23 -1.34 -10.40 3.73
C LEU A 23 -0.54 -11.66 4.11
N ARG A 24 -0.94 -12.38 5.17
CA ARG A 24 -0.35 -13.69 5.52
C ARG A 24 -0.65 -14.77 4.48
N ALA A 25 -1.89 -14.83 3.98
CA ALA A 25 -2.25 -15.76 2.93
C ALA A 25 -1.45 -15.53 1.64
N LEU A 26 -1.26 -14.26 1.25
CA LEU A 26 -0.44 -13.85 0.11
C LEU A 26 1.03 -14.30 0.26
N GLN A 27 1.61 -14.16 1.45
CA GLN A 27 2.97 -14.64 1.72
C GLN A 27 3.07 -16.17 1.54
N GLY A 28 2.04 -16.90 1.95
CA GLY A 28 1.98 -18.35 1.77
C GLY A 28 1.90 -18.77 0.30
N THR A 29 1.10 -18.09 -0.51
CA THR A 29 0.96 -18.41 -1.95
C THR A 29 2.18 -18.00 -2.76
N THR A 30 2.81 -16.87 -2.43
CA THR A 30 3.98 -16.38 -3.16
C THR A 30 5.30 -16.90 -2.60
N ASN A 31 5.34 -17.45 -1.39
CA ASN A 31 6.57 -17.79 -0.66
C ASN A 31 7.55 -16.59 -0.62
N ALA A 32 7.03 -15.41 -0.31
CA ALA A 32 7.80 -14.17 -0.25
C ALA A 32 7.20 -13.21 0.79
N GLY A 33 8.05 -12.42 1.43
CA GLY A 33 7.61 -11.39 2.37
C GLY A 33 6.92 -10.20 1.67
N PRO A 34 6.13 -9.39 2.39
CA PRO A 34 5.44 -8.23 1.80
C PRO A 34 6.37 -7.23 1.10
N GLU A 35 7.51 -6.91 1.73
CA GLU A 35 8.52 -6.00 1.19
C GLU A 35 9.26 -6.60 -0.02
N GLU A 36 9.50 -7.91 0.01
CA GLU A 36 10.10 -8.64 -1.11
C GLU A 36 9.19 -8.62 -2.34
N ILE A 37 7.88 -8.85 -2.17
CA ILE A 37 6.88 -8.73 -3.25
C ILE A 37 6.86 -7.30 -3.81
N PHE A 38 6.81 -6.30 -2.92
CA PHE A 38 6.85 -4.89 -3.30
C PHE A 38 8.11 -4.56 -4.12
N ASN A 39 9.27 -5.02 -3.68
CA ASN A 39 10.53 -4.80 -4.37
C ASN A 39 10.61 -5.52 -5.71
N ARG A 40 10.11 -6.75 -5.81
CA ARG A 40 10.05 -7.47 -7.09
C ARG A 40 9.22 -6.71 -8.12
N PHE A 41 8.09 -6.11 -7.73
CA PHE A 41 7.37 -5.21 -8.61
C PHE A 41 8.20 -3.99 -9.01
N ARG A 42 8.86 -3.35 -8.04
CA ARG A 42 9.68 -2.15 -8.27
C ARG A 42 10.86 -2.40 -9.21
N THR A 43 11.58 -3.51 -9.05
CA THR A 43 12.80 -3.85 -9.80
C THR A 43 12.54 -4.67 -11.06
N GLY A 44 11.32 -5.20 -11.23
CA GLY A 44 10.95 -5.98 -12.40
C GLY A 44 11.24 -7.48 -12.30
N THR A 45 11.60 -8.00 -11.13
CA THR A 45 11.87 -9.43 -10.88
C THR A 45 10.63 -10.20 -10.39
N TRP A 46 9.44 -9.67 -10.64
CA TRP A 46 8.16 -10.25 -10.24
C TRP A 46 7.78 -11.47 -11.09
N ARG A 47 7.04 -12.38 -10.47
CA ARG A 47 6.45 -13.58 -11.09
C ARG A 47 4.96 -13.34 -11.34
N ALA A 48 4.34 -14.17 -12.17
CA ALA A 48 2.92 -14.07 -12.47
C ALA A 48 2.05 -14.10 -11.21
N ASP A 49 2.32 -15.04 -10.30
CA ASP A 49 1.57 -15.19 -9.05
C ASP A 49 1.76 -14.00 -8.10
N ASP A 50 2.91 -13.30 -8.16
CA ASP A 50 3.08 -12.08 -7.36
C ASP A 50 1.99 -11.07 -7.76
N VAL A 51 1.72 -10.90 -9.07
CA VAL A 51 0.66 -10.00 -9.59
C VAL A 51 -0.74 -10.52 -9.28
N LEU A 52 -1.04 -11.74 -9.70
CA LEU A 52 -2.39 -12.29 -9.68
C LEU A 52 -2.88 -12.51 -8.25
N GLU A 53 -2.05 -13.08 -7.37
CA GLU A 53 -2.45 -13.35 -5.99
C GLU A 53 -2.54 -12.06 -5.16
N THR A 54 -1.71 -11.05 -5.44
CA THR A 54 -1.83 -9.74 -4.78
C THR A 54 -3.17 -9.09 -5.08
N LEU A 55 -3.60 -9.12 -6.35
CA LEU A 55 -4.90 -8.59 -6.76
C LEU A 55 -6.05 -9.41 -6.18
N ARG A 56 -5.99 -10.75 -6.25
CA ARG A 56 -7.01 -11.64 -5.71
C ARG A 56 -7.20 -11.45 -4.21
N HIS A 57 -6.12 -11.48 -3.44
CA HIS A 57 -6.17 -11.26 -2.00
C HIS A 57 -6.59 -9.82 -1.64
N GLY A 58 -6.18 -8.85 -2.46
CA GLY A 58 -6.57 -7.45 -2.33
C GLY A 58 -8.07 -7.22 -2.53
N LEU A 59 -8.67 -7.81 -3.57
CA LEU A 59 -10.12 -7.74 -3.81
C LEU A 59 -10.90 -8.34 -2.64
N ILE A 60 -10.49 -9.52 -2.17
CA ILE A 60 -11.19 -10.18 -1.07
C ILE A 60 -11.06 -9.39 0.23
N GLY A 61 -9.87 -8.83 0.51
CA GLY A 61 -9.71 -7.95 1.66
C GLY A 61 -10.45 -6.61 1.51
N GLY A 62 -10.72 -6.18 0.27
CA GLY A 62 -11.52 -5.01 -0.07
C GLY A 62 -13.04 -5.22 0.00
N GLY A 63 -13.49 -6.45 0.26
CA GLY A 63 -14.91 -6.80 0.46
C GLY A 63 -15.54 -7.63 -0.65
N MET A 64 -14.80 -8.00 -1.71
CA MET A 64 -15.31 -8.93 -2.73
C MET A 64 -15.37 -10.36 -2.19
N GLU A 65 -16.39 -11.12 -2.58
CA GLU A 65 -16.52 -12.51 -2.16
C GLU A 65 -15.41 -13.39 -2.79
N GLN A 66 -14.99 -14.42 -2.04
CA GLN A 66 -13.91 -15.31 -2.51
C GLN A 66 -14.28 -16.04 -3.81
N GLU A 67 -15.55 -16.44 -3.94
CA GLU A 67 -16.10 -17.13 -5.11
C GLU A 67 -16.15 -16.23 -6.35
N GLU A 68 -16.12 -14.90 -6.18
CA GLU A 68 -16.12 -13.93 -7.27
C GLU A 68 -14.70 -13.51 -7.66
N ALA A 69 -13.84 -13.26 -6.67
CA ALA A 69 -12.49 -12.73 -6.89
C ALA A 69 -11.60 -13.67 -7.71
N GLY A 70 -11.69 -14.99 -7.49
CA GLY A 70 -10.92 -15.98 -8.24
C GLY A 70 -11.23 -15.97 -9.73
N PRO A 71 -12.49 -16.19 -10.14
CA PRO A 71 -12.91 -16.12 -11.53
C PRO A 71 -12.62 -14.78 -12.19
N LEU A 72 -12.78 -13.65 -11.47
CA LEU A 72 -12.45 -12.33 -12.01
C LEU A 72 -10.96 -12.23 -12.37
N ILE A 73 -10.06 -12.64 -11.47
CA ILE A 73 -8.61 -12.58 -11.71
C ILE A 73 -8.19 -13.54 -12.81
N ALA A 74 -8.75 -14.75 -12.85
CA ALA A 74 -8.49 -15.70 -13.93
C ALA A 74 -8.88 -15.10 -15.29
N ARG A 75 -10.12 -14.59 -15.40
CA ARG A 75 -10.62 -13.97 -16.64
C ARG A 75 -9.75 -12.78 -17.07
N ILE A 76 -9.41 -11.88 -16.15
CA ILE A 76 -8.61 -10.69 -16.48
C ILE A 76 -7.17 -11.05 -16.84
N GLY A 77 -6.59 -12.06 -16.19
CA GLY A 77 -5.26 -12.59 -16.53
C GLY A 77 -5.18 -13.25 -17.91
N GLU A 78 -6.29 -13.80 -18.42
CA GLU A 78 -6.38 -14.33 -19.79
C GLU A 78 -6.61 -13.22 -20.84
N GLN A 79 -7.30 -12.15 -20.47
CA GLN A 79 -7.68 -11.06 -21.38
C GLN A 79 -6.61 -9.97 -21.53
N HIS A 80 -5.73 -9.82 -20.53
CA HIS A 80 -4.77 -8.73 -20.47
C HIS A 80 -3.36 -9.24 -20.17
N GLY A 81 -2.35 -8.50 -20.62
CA GLY A 81 -0.97 -8.80 -20.26
C GLY A 81 -0.73 -8.52 -18.77
N LEU A 82 0.07 -9.36 -18.10
CA LEU A 82 0.41 -9.17 -16.68
C LEU A 82 1.05 -7.80 -16.38
N ILE A 83 1.74 -7.21 -17.36
CA ILE A 83 2.34 -5.89 -17.23
C ILE A 83 1.28 -4.79 -17.03
N ASP A 84 0.09 -4.94 -17.62
CA ASP A 84 -1.03 -4.00 -17.50
C ASP A 84 -1.68 -4.09 -16.10
N LEU A 85 -1.56 -5.26 -15.46
CA LEU A 85 -2.09 -5.54 -14.13
C LEU A 85 -1.09 -5.18 -13.02
N LYS A 86 0.21 -5.19 -13.33
CA LYS A 86 1.31 -4.95 -12.40
C LYS A 86 1.13 -3.65 -11.61
N LEU A 87 0.74 -2.55 -12.27
CA LEU A 87 0.62 -1.27 -11.59
C LEU A 87 -0.46 -1.28 -10.50
N ALA A 88 -1.58 -1.97 -10.76
CA ALA A 88 -2.63 -2.15 -9.75
C ALA A 88 -2.10 -2.99 -8.58
N ALA A 89 -1.47 -4.14 -8.85
CA ALA A 89 -0.90 -5.00 -7.82
C ALA A 89 0.13 -4.25 -6.95
N TYR A 90 1.00 -3.45 -7.59
CA TYR A 90 2.01 -2.63 -6.91
C TYR A 90 1.39 -1.61 -5.94
N LYS A 91 0.32 -0.93 -6.37
CA LYS A 91 -0.43 0.01 -5.50
C LYS A 91 -1.09 -0.71 -4.32
N VAL A 92 -1.63 -1.92 -4.55
CA VAL A 92 -2.30 -2.70 -3.50
C VAL A 92 -1.32 -3.14 -2.41
N ILE A 93 -0.17 -3.72 -2.77
CA ILE A 93 0.84 -4.10 -1.77
C ILE A 93 1.48 -2.87 -1.11
N GLY A 94 1.66 -1.77 -1.87
CA GLY A 94 2.13 -0.49 -1.32
C GLY A 94 1.18 0.07 -0.25
N ALA A 95 -0.13 0.10 -0.50
CA ALA A 95 -1.12 0.54 0.48
C ALA A 95 -1.14 -0.33 1.75
N ALA A 96 -0.73 -1.59 1.66
CA ALA A 96 -0.63 -2.47 2.83
C ALA A 96 0.62 -2.19 3.68
N LEU A 97 1.69 -1.68 3.06
CA LEU A 97 3.00 -1.42 3.70
C LEU A 97 3.12 0.00 4.22
N PHE A 98 2.57 0.96 3.49
CA PHE A 98 2.70 2.38 3.75
C PHE A 98 1.34 2.97 4.07
N ASN A 99 1.32 3.88 5.03
CA ASN A 99 0.11 4.61 5.35
C ASN A 99 -0.14 5.67 4.26
N PRO A 100 -1.21 5.59 3.46
CA PRO A 100 -1.50 6.62 2.46
C PRO A 100 -1.75 8.00 3.08
N ASP A 101 -2.07 8.08 4.38
CA ASP A 101 -2.18 9.35 5.10
C ASP A 101 -0.82 9.95 5.51
N ASP A 102 0.25 9.16 5.61
CA ASP A 102 1.60 9.67 5.93
C ASP A 102 2.19 10.47 4.75
N ASP A 103 1.80 10.14 3.51
CA ASP A 103 2.21 10.88 2.30
C ASP A 103 1.46 12.21 2.12
N ARG A 104 0.44 12.51 2.93
CA ARG A 104 -0.34 13.77 2.87
C ARG A 104 0.25 14.89 3.74
N VAL A 105 1.29 14.63 4.53
CA VAL A 105 2.01 15.66 5.28
C VAL A 105 2.98 16.39 4.33
N GLY A 106 2.53 17.48 3.70
CA GLY A 106 3.42 18.39 2.97
C GLY A 106 2.88 19.06 1.71
N LYS A 107 1.57 19.06 1.44
CA LYS A 107 1.01 19.91 0.38
C LYS A 107 -0.35 20.46 0.81
N ASP A 108 -0.41 21.79 0.84
CA ASP A 108 -1.49 22.67 1.31
C ASP A 108 -1.64 22.86 2.83
N GLU A 109 -0.78 23.69 3.43
CA GLU A 109 -1.24 24.83 4.25
C GLU A 109 -0.38 26.07 3.94
N GLY A 110 -1.06 27.17 3.63
CA GLY A 110 -0.50 28.41 3.10
C GLY A 110 0.18 29.34 4.10
N ALA A 111 0.63 30.47 3.56
CA ALA A 111 1.25 31.58 4.27
C ALA A 111 0.47 32.01 5.53
N GLY A 112 1.20 32.13 6.65
CA GLY A 112 0.69 32.67 7.91
C GLY A 112 1.80 32.85 8.93
N THR A 113 2.55 33.94 8.78
CA THR A 113 3.38 34.67 9.77
C THR A 113 4.04 33.86 10.90
N ALA A 114 5.37 33.72 10.84
CA ALA A 114 6.17 33.33 12.00
C ALA A 114 5.90 34.29 13.18
N PRO A 115 5.62 33.79 14.40
CA PRO A 115 5.63 34.64 15.59
C PRO A 115 7.05 35.16 15.84
N PRO A 116 7.22 36.40 16.34
CA PRO A 116 8.54 36.89 16.69
C PRO A 116 9.15 36.01 17.79
N GLU A 117 10.37 35.55 17.53
CA GLU A 117 11.25 34.89 18.48
C GLU A 117 11.62 35.87 19.61
N ASN A 118 10.75 35.96 20.62
CA ASN A 118 11.09 36.70 21.82
C ASN A 118 11.88 35.77 22.75
N GLY A 119 13.20 35.99 22.74
CA GLY A 119 14.14 35.37 23.66
C GLY A 119 13.76 35.62 25.11
N GLY A 120 13.97 34.60 25.95
CA GLY A 120 13.84 34.74 27.39
C GLY A 120 13.59 33.41 28.08
N SER A 121 14.65 32.72 28.47
CA SER A 121 14.66 31.96 29.73
C SER A 121 16.08 31.85 30.26
N ALA A 122 16.20 32.28 31.51
CA ALA A 122 17.40 32.63 32.24
C ALA A 122 18.25 31.42 32.66
N GLY A 123 19.55 31.66 32.81
CA GLY A 123 20.46 30.72 33.46
C GLY A 123 20.29 30.72 34.98
N SER A 124 20.36 29.52 35.58
CA SER A 124 20.68 29.21 36.98
C SER A 124 20.36 27.72 37.19
N THR A 125 21.10 26.87 37.89
CA THR A 125 22.39 26.81 38.62
C THR A 125 22.65 25.29 38.79
N ASP A 126 23.84 24.74 39.01
CA ASP A 126 24.60 24.84 40.25
C ASP A 126 25.96 24.13 40.08
N THR A 127 27.03 24.78 40.52
CA THR A 127 28.39 24.22 40.62
C THR A 127 28.56 23.59 41.99
N GLY A 128 28.73 22.26 42.03
CA GLY A 128 29.00 21.51 43.26
C GLY A 128 30.45 21.64 43.76
N PRO A 129 30.68 21.38 45.06
CA PRO A 129 31.92 21.65 45.79
C PRO A 129 33.10 20.74 45.45
#